data_AF-A0A954P4D7-F1
#
_entry.id   AF-A0A954P4D7-F1
#
_cell.length_a   1.000
_cell.length_b   1.000
_cell.length_c   1.000
_cell.angle_alpha   90.00
_cell.angle_beta   90.00
_cell.angle_gamma   90.00
#
_symmetry.space_group_name_H-M   'P 1'
#
loop_
_entity.id
_entity.type
_entity.pdbx_description
1 polymer ?
#
loop_
_entity_poly.entity_id
_entity_poly.type
_entity_poly.pdbx_seq_one_letter_code
_entity_poly.pdbx_strand_id
1 'polypeptide(L)'
;MMKRFEIRSYEAGLVFRRGEFRGVLEAGIHWFFDPLNRLKVQIVSRREPWLAHEKLDLMVRSGLLEGRAEVLDLKDHQRALVWIDGRFSRILPAGLYAWWTGLKDVRVEVVDARNVRFEHGQFRQIARVGAAMRMIDLCTVDREHAGVLFIDGQFVETLGPGEYAFWKGEAEARVVEVDLRQTMVDISGQEIMTADKVTLRMNAVVTYRVADPHRAVTQTDDVRQALYRESQLVLRSVVGARELDSFLTDREAVVDELETGIRARGAVLGLDIDSAGIRDVILPGDMKELMNRVMEARKAAEANLIARREETAAIRSQANSAKLLGENPVLMRMRELEVLEKIATTGELKIVLGEKGLAEKVMTLL
;
A
#
# COMPACT_ATOMS: atom_id res chain seq x y z
N MET A 1 -27.79 54.49 -53.93
CA MET A 1 -27.50 53.22 -54.63
C MET A 1 -28.25 52.11 -53.90
N MET A 2 -29.02 51.28 -54.60
CA MET A 2 -29.67 50.10 -54.02
C MET A 2 -28.64 48.98 -53.86
N LYS A 3 -28.61 48.33 -52.70
CA LYS A 3 -27.78 47.16 -52.43
C LYS A 3 -28.68 45.93 -52.25
N ARG A 4 -28.32 44.82 -52.90
CA ARG A 4 -28.98 43.52 -52.78
C ARG A 4 -28.12 42.58 -51.94
N PHE A 5 -28.73 41.90 -50.99
CA PHE A 5 -28.12 40.81 -50.22
C PHE A 5 -28.98 39.56 -50.34
N GLU A 6 -28.34 38.43 -50.61
CA GLU A 6 -29.00 37.13 -50.70
C GLU A 6 -28.50 36.27 -49.54
N ILE A 7 -29.44 35.80 -48.72
CA ILE A 7 -29.15 35.01 -47.51
C ILE A 7 -29.76 33.64 -47.70
N ARG A 8 -28.93 32.60 -47.61
CA ARG A 8 -29.38 31.21 -47.78
C ARG A 8 -30.11 30.70 -46.53
N SER A 9 -30.84 29.59 -46.67
CA SER A 9 -31.60 28.98 -45.57
C SER A 9 -30.76 28.61 -44.34
N TYR A 10 -29.48 28.34 -44.53
CA TYR A 10 -28.52 28.01 -43.46
C TYR A 10 -27.67 29.21 -43.04
N GLU A 11 -27.98 30.43 -43.48
CA GLU A 11 -27.23 31.65 -43.19
C GLU A 11 -28.09 32.65 -42.41
N ALA A 12 -27.42 33.59 -41.74
CA ALA A 12 -28.02 34.76 -41.12
C ALA A 12 -27.26 36.00 -41.57
N GLY A 13 -27.99 37.06 -41.91
CA GLY A 13 -27.40 38.36 -42.26
C GLY A 13 -27.35 39.29 -41.06
N LEU A 14 -26.18 39.52 -40.48
CA LEU A 14 -25.99 40.49 -39.40
C LEU A 14 -25.92 41.90 -39.98
N VAL A 15 -26.90 42.75 -39.67
CA VAL A 15 -27.00 44.09 -40.23
C VAL A 15 -26.34 45.11 -39.31
N PHE A 16 -25.38 45.86 -39.85
CA PHE A 16 -24.74 46.98 -39.17
C PHE A 16 -24.98 48.26 -39.95
N ARG A 17 -25.38 49.34 -39.26
CA ARG A 17 -25.52 50.68 -39.85
C ARG A 17 -24.71 51.68 -39.03
N ARG A 18 -23.78 52.39 -39.68
CA ARG A 18 -22.79 53.26 -39.00
C ARG A 18 -22.03 52.54 -37.88
N GLY A 19 -21.80 51.23 -38.02
CA GLY A 19 -21.09 50.43 -37.03
C GLY A 19 -21.93 49.86 -35.89
N GLU A 20 -23.18 50.31 -35.72
CA GLU A 20 -24.15 49.79 -34.75
C GLU A 20 -24.91 48.60 -35.31
N PHE A 21 -25.17 47.60 -34.47
CA PHE A 21 -26.01 46.47 -34.83
C PHE A 21 -27.48 46.87 -34.93
N ARG A 22 -28.14 46.48 -36.02
CA ARG A 22 -29.53 46.85 -36.35
C ARG A 22 -30.46 45.65 -36.50
N GLY A 23 -29.95 44.43 -36.40
CA GLY A 23 -30.76 43.21 -36.38
C GLY A 23 -30.21 42.11 -37.27
N VAL A 24 -30.94 40.99 -37.30
CA VAL A 24 -30.62 39.80 -38.09
C VAL A 24 -31.64 39.66 -39.21
N LEU A 25 -31.15 39.43 -40.42
CA LEU A 25 -31.95 39.06 -41.57
C LEU A 25 -32.02 37.55 -41.71
N GLU A 26 -33.25 37.09 -41.94
CA GLU A 26 -33.55 35.69 -42.22
C GLU A 26 -33.30 35.35 -43.70
N ALA A 27 -33.41 34.08 -44.04
CA ALA A 27 -33.22 33.60 -45.40
C ALA A 27 -34.14 34.32 -46.39
N GLY A 28 -33.59 34.73 -47.53
CA GLY A 28 -34.32 35.50 -48.55
C GLY A 28 -33.46 36.54 -49.25
N ILE A 29 -34.08 37.28 -50.15
CA ILE A 29 -33.46 38.39 -50.89
C ILE A 29 -33.89 39.69 -50.24
N HIS A 30 -32.91 40.45 -49.73
CA HIS A 30 -33.14 41.71 -49.03
C HIS A 30 -32.56 42.87 -49.82
N TRP A 31 -33.34 43.94 -49.98
CA TRP A 31 -32.95 45.15 -50.69
C TRP A 31 -32.86 46.32 -49.72
N PHE A 32 -31.75 47.05 -49.77
CA PHE A 32 -31.55 48.23 -48.94
C PHE A 32 -31.17 49.45 -49.78
N PHE A 33 -31.75 50.59 -49.43
CA PHE A 33 -31.35 51.88 -49.96
C PHE A 33 -30.28 52.51 -49.06
N ASP A 34 -29.03 52.57 -49.54
CA ASP A 34 -27.88 53.09 -48.77
C ASP A 34 -27.04 54.06 -49.62
N PRO A 35 -27.51 55.32 -49.80
CA PRO A 35 -26.82 56.31 -50.63
C PRO A 35 -25.50 56.81 -50.03
N LEU A 36 -25.26 56.61 -48.73
CA LEU A 36 -24.08 57.10 -48.01
C LEU A 36 -23.09 55.99 -47.62
N ASN A 37 -23.27 54.78 -48.17
CA ASN A 37 -22.43 53.59 -47.90
C ASN A 37 -22.22 53.27 -46.41
N ARG A 38 -23.27 53.45 -45.59
CA ARG A 38 -23.23 53.27 -44.12
C ARG A 38 -23.75 51.90 -43.67
N LEU A 39 -24.31 51.10 -44.57
CA LEU A 39 -24.85 49.77 -44.31
C LEU A 39 -23.83 48.69 -44.67
N LYS A 40 -23.55 47.81 -43.70
CA LYS A 40 -22.74 46.60 -43.87
C LYS A 40 -23.57 45.40 -43.40
N VAL A 41 -23.80 44.43 -44.27
CA VAL A 41 -24.42 43.15 -43.92
C VAL A 41 -23.32 42.09 -43.91
N GLN A 42 -23.15 41.41 -42.79
CA GLN A 42 -22.22 40.28 -42.68
C GLN A 42 -23.02 38.99 -42.69
N ILE A 43 -22.72 38.10 -43.64
CA ILE A 43 -23.39 36.81 -43.76
C ILE A 43 -22.60 35.81 -42.90
N VAL A 44 -23.27 35.20 -41.94
CA VAL A 44 -22.71 34.16 -41.08
C VAL A 44 -23.45 32.85 -41.29
N SER A 45 -22.70 31.74 -41.27
CA SER A 45 -23.27 30.40 -41.38
C SER A 45 -23.90 29.99 -40.05
N ARG A 46 -25.11 29.43 -40.11
CA ARG A 46 -25.83 28.82 -38.97
C ARG A 46 -25.63 27.29 -38.92
N ARG A 47 -24.79 26.72 -39.81
CA ARG A 47 -24.46 25.28 -39.79
C ARG A 47 -23.70 24.90 -38.52
N GLU A 48 -22.88 25.82 -38.05
CA GLU A 48 -22.37 25.81 -36.70
C GLU A 48 -23.35 26.58 -35.81
N PRO A 49 -23.69 26.06 -34.63
CA PRO A 49 -24.67 26.72 -33.77
C PRO A 49 -24.15 28.07 -33.25
N TRP A 50 -22.83 28.25 -33.16
CA TRP A 50 -22.21 29.41 -32.52
C TRP A 50 -22.30 30.69 -33.35
N LEU A 51 -22.71 31.78 -32.70
CA LEU A 51 -22.59 33.14 -33.21
C LEU A 51 -21.25 33.74 -32.78
N ALA A 52 -20.19 33.43 -33.53
CA ALA A 52 -18.87 34.02 -33.33
C ALA A 52 -18.76 35.35 -34.09
N HIS A 53 -18.73 36.47 -33.37
CA HIS A 53 -18.54 37.79 -33.97
C HIS A 53 -17.79 38.73 -33.01
N GLU A 54 -16.89 39.56 -33.54
CA GLU A 54 -16.05 40.48 -32.75
C GLU A 54 -16.85 41.49 -31.92
N LYS A 55 -18.07 41.81 -32.36
CA LYS A 55 -19.00 42.76 -31.71
C LYS A 55 -20.17 42.08 -31.00
N LEU A 56 -19.99 40.84 -30.56
CA LEU A 56 -21.07 40.07 -29.93
C LEU A 56 -21.66 40.79 -28.71
N ASP A 57 -20.83 41.41 -27.90
CA ASP A 57 -21.21 42.25 -26.75
C ASP A 57 -22.20 43.37 -27.13
N LEU A 58 -21.93 44.09 -28.22
CA LEU A 58 -22.80 45.15 -28.73
C LEU A 58 -24.11 44.59 -29.28
N MET A 59 -24.05 43.43 -29.92
CA MET A 59 -25.23 42.76 -30.48
C MET A 59 -26.16 42.26 -29.38
N VAL A 60 -25.61 41.64 -28.32
CA VAL A 60 -26.36 41.20 -27.15
C VAL A 60 -27.01 42.39 -26.44
N ARG A 61 -26.25 43.45 -26.16
CA ARG A 61 -26.76 44.67 -25.50
C ARG A 61 -27.89 45.36 -26.26
N SER A 62 -27.97 45.18 -27.58
CA SER A 62 -29.03 45.77 -28.39
C SER A 62 -30.41 45.14 -28.17
N GLY A 63 -30.48 43.91 -27.62
CA GLY A 63 -31.72 43.13 -27.51
C GLY A 63 -32.24 42.56 -28.84
N LEU A 64 -31.65 42.92 -29.99
CA LEU A 64 -32.16 42.55 -31.33
C LEU A 64 -31.87 41.08 -31.74
N LEU A 65 -31.24 40.32 -30.85
CA LEU A 65 -31.00 38.88 -30.98
C LEU A 65 -32.10 38.02 -30.35
N GLU A 66 -32.99 38.63 -29.55
CA GLU A 66 -34.05 37.92 -28.83
C GLU A 66 -34.95 37.11 -29.79
N GLY A 67 -35.26 35.87 -29.42
CA GLY A 67 -36.03 34.92 -30.24
C GLY A 67 -35.27 34.29 -31.42
N ARG A 68 -34.09 34.80 -31.78
CA ARG A 68 -33.26 34.27 -32.90
C ARG A 68 -31.99 33.58 -32.44
N ALA A 69 -31.43 34.04 -31.32
CA ALA A 69 -30.27 33.45 -30.69
C ALA A 69 -30.46 33.44 -29.18
N GLU A 70 -29.98 32.40 -28.54
CA GLU A 70 -29.84 32.35 -27.09
C GLU A 70 -28.48 32.91 -26.71
N VAL A 71 -28.45 33.60 -25.58
CA VAL A 71 -27.26 34.29 -25.07
C VAL A 71 -26.93 33.72 -23.71
N LEU A 72 -25.64 33.46 -23.50
CA LEU A 72 -25.10 32.96 -22.24
C LEU A 72 -23.92 33.81 -21.82
N ASP A 73 -24.06 34.48 -20.68
CA ASP A 73 -23.00 35.25 -20.03
C ASP A 73 -22.47 34.47 -18.83
N LEU A 74 -21.31 33.84 -18.99
CA LEU A 74 -20.66 33.05 -17.94
C LEU A 74 -19.69 33.90 -17.15
N LYS A 75 -19.88 33.92 -15.82
CA LYS A 75 -18.94 34.56 -14.90
C LYS A 75 -17.65 33.76 -14.75
N ASP A 76 -16.62 34.37 -14.18
CA ASP A 76 -15.26 33.79 -14.03
C ASP A 76 -15.27 32.39 -13.41
N HIS A 77 -16.11 32.16 -12.40
CA HIS A 77 -16.27 30.89 -11.69
C HIS A 77 -17.22 29.90 -12.36
N GLN A 78 -17.88 30.28 -13.45
CA GLN A 78 -18.87 29.44 -14.12
C GLN A 78 -18.25 28.74 -15.32
N ARG A 79 -18.70 27.51 -15.55
CA ARG A 79 -18.43 26.74 -16.77
C ARG A 79 -19.74 26.28 -17.34
N ALA A 80 -19.79 26.14 -18.66
CA ALA A 80 -20.98 25.60 -19.32
C ALA A 80 -20.64 24.30 -20.03
N LEU A 81 -21.34 23.23 -19.66
CA LEU A 81 -21.35 21.99 -20.39
C LEU A 81 -22.34 22.14 -21.55
N VAL A 82 -21.89 21.85 -22.77
CA VAL A 82 -22.70 22.05 -23.98
C VAL A 82 -22.94 20.72 -24.66
N TRP A 83 -24.21 20.40 -24.89
CA TRP A 83 -24.66 19.29 -25.71
C TRP A 83 -25.29 19.82 -26.99
N ILE A 84 -24.96 19.19 -28.12
CA ILE A 84 -25.52 19.49 -29.43
C ILE A 84 -26.13 18.20 -29.96
N ASP A 85 -27.42 18.23 -30.30
CA ASP A 85 -28.19 17.10 -30.81
C ASP A 85 -28.03 15.84 -29.90
N GLY A 86 -28.10 16.05 -28.58
CA GLY A 86 -27.99 15.01 -27.55
C GLY A 86 -26.57 14.51 -27.25
N ARG A 87 -25.53 15.05 -27.91
CA ARG A 87 -24.13 14.63 -27.71
C ARG A 87 -23.33 15.70 -27.01
N PHE A 88 -22.54 15.33 -26.01
CA PHE A 88 -21.62 16.27 -25.38
C PHE A 88 -20.61 16.80 -26.41
N SER A 89 -20.51 18.13 -26.51
CA SER A 89 -19.68 18.80 -27.50
C SER A 89 -18.41 19.40 -26.88
N ARG A 90 -18.57 20.26 -25.86
CA ARG A 90 -17.47 20.99 -25.23
C ARG A 90 -17.86 21.60 -23.88
N ILE A 91 -16.84 22.05 -23.17
CA ILE A 91 -16.98 22.93 -22.00
C ILE A 91 -16.61 24.35 -22.42
N LEU A 92 -17.43 25.34 -22.10
CA LEU A 92 -17.10 26.76 -22.28
C LEU A 92 -16.51 27.33 -20.99
N PRO A 93 -15.41 28.09 -21.08
CA PRO A 93 -14.90 28.91 -19.97
C PRO A 93 -15.81 30.13 -19.74
N ALA A 94 -15.44 30.96 -18.76
CA ALA A 94 -16.06 32.26 -18.57
C ALA A 94 -16.01 33.12 -19.84
N GLY A 95 -17.07 33.90 -20.07
CA GLY A 95 -17.20 34.74 -21.26
C GLY A 95 -18.63 34.84 -21.77
N LEU A 96 -18.79 35.67 -22.81
CA LEU A 96 -20.06 35.90 -23.47
C LEU A 96 -20.17 35.01 -24.72
N TYR A 97 -21.23 34.21 -24.76
CA TYR A 97 -21.52 33.29 -25.84
C TYR A 97 -22.94 33.52 -26.37
N ALA A 98 -23.14 33.24 -27.66
CA ALA A 98 -24.46 33.16 -28.24
C ALA A 98 -24.52 32.04 -29.28
N TRP A 99 -25.68 31.42 -29.42
CA TRP A 99 -25.94 30.42 -30.45
C TRP A 99 -27.30 30.62 -31.10
N TRP A 100 -27.39 30.23 -32.37
CA TRP A 100 -28.61 30.31 -33.16
C TRP A 100 -29.64 29.28 -32.68
N THR A 101 -30.89 29.70 -32.55
CA THR A 101 -32.00 28.78 -32.30
C THR A 101 -32.49 28.15 -33.60
N GLY A 102 -33.01 26.91 -33.52
CA GLY A 102 -33.81 26.26 -34.57
C GLY A 102 -33.11 25.21 -35.45
N LEU A 103 -31.85 25.40 -35.86
CA LEU A 103 -31.18 24.45 -36.79
C LEU A 103 -30.56 23.23 -36.09
N LYS A 104 -30.11 23.40 -34.85
CA LYS A 104 -29.54 22.37 -33.99
C LYS A 104 -30.12 22.53 -32.60
N ASP A 105 -30.32 21.42 -31.91
CA ASP A 105 -30.74 21.45 -30.52
C ASP A 105 -29.50 21.63 -29.64
N VAL A 106 -29.40 22.79 -28.98
CA VAL A 106 -28.28 23.15 -28.12
C VAL A 106 -28.78 23.21 -26.70
N ARG A 107 -28.34 22.25 -25.89
CA ARG A 107 -28.58 22.25 -24.45
C ARG A 107 -27.34 22.71 -23.73
N VAL A 108 -27.52 23.62 -22.79
CA VAL A 108 -26.45 24.14 -21.93
C VAL A 108 -26.78 23.87 -20.47
N GLU A 109 -25.79 23.39 -19.74
CA GLU A 109 -25.85 23.27 -18.28
C GLU A 109 -24.71 24.09 -17.68
N VAL A 110 -25.07 25.06 -16.82
CA VAL A 110 -24.09 25.90 -16.14
C VAL A 110 -23.73 25.25 -14.82
N VAL A 111 -22.43 25.09 -14.59
CA VAL A 111 -21.85 24.49 -13.40
C VAL A 111 -20.89 25.48 -12.73
N ASP A 112 -20.84 25.45 -11.41
CA ASP A 112 -19.93 26.27 -10.61
C ASP A 112 -18.59 25.54 -10.44
N ALA A 113 -17.51 26.15 -10.94
CA ALA A 113 -16.18 25.57 -10.91
C ALA A 113 -15.44 25.80 -9.59
N ARG A 114 -16.00 26.60 -8.66
CA ARG A 114 -15.48 26.71 -7.28
C ARG A 114 -15.58 25.40 -6.53
N ASN A 115 -16.55 24.54 -6.89
CA ASN A 115 -16.47 23.15 -6.50
C ASN A 115 -15.40 22.49 -7.37
N VAL A 116 -14.18 22.44 -6.84
CA VAL A 116 -12.99 21.94 -7.54
C VAL A 116 -13.20 20.53 -8.10
N ARG A 117 -13.95 19.68 -7.38
CA ARG A 117 -14.36 18.38 -7.89
C ARG A 117 -15.49 18.54 -8.90
N PHE A 118 -15.27 18.00 -10.09
CA PHE A 118 -16.29 17.91 -11.11
C PHE A 118 -17.22 16.71 -10.85
N GLU A 119 -18.43 16.98 -10.38
CA GLU A 119 -19.46 15.98 -10.16
C GLU A 119 -20.55 16.08 -11.23
N HIS A 120 -20.70 15.04 -12.05
CA HIS A 120 -21.75 14.98 -13.06
C HIS A 120 -22.11 13.53 -13.41
N GLY A 121 -23.40 13.23 -13.59
CA GLY A 121 -23.88 11.86 -13.88
C GLY A 121 -23.32 11.27 -15.18
N GLN A 122 -22.99 12.11 -16.15
CA GLN A 122 -22.35 11.72 -17.42
C GLN A 122 -20.83 12.00 -17.46
N PHE A 123 -20.19 12.17 -16.30
CA PHE A 123 -18.78 12.56 -16.19
C PHE A 123 -17.85 11.75 -17.12
N ARG A 124 -17.96 10.41 -17.12
CA ARG A 124 -17.14 9.54 -17.97
C ARG A 124 -17.25 9.84 -19.46
N GLN A 125 -18.44 10.26 -19.92
CA GLN A 125 -18.66 10.62 -21.33
C GLN A 125 -18.02 11.98 -21.63
N ILE A 126 -18.15 12.93 -20.70
CA ILE A 126 -17.60 14.28 -20.80
C ILE A 126 -16.07 14.23 -20.83
N ALA A 127 -15.45 13.53 -19.87
CA ALA A 127 -14.00 13.46 -19.71
C ALA A 127 -13.27 12.85 -20.92
N ARG A 128 -13.93 11.95 -21.65
CA ARG A 128 -13.37 11.28 -22.85
C ARG A 128 -13.39 12.16 -24.10
N VAL A 129 -14.15 13.26 -24.11
CA VAL A 129 -14.16 14.19 -25.24
C VAL A 129 -12.96 15.12 -25.12
N GLY A 130 -12.12 15.17 -26.17
CA GLY A 130 -10.85 15.91 -26.12
C GLY A 130 -10.98 17.41 -25.85
N ALA A 131 -12.14 18.01 -26.14
CA ALA A 131 -12.42 19.40 -25.76
C ALA A 131 -12.52 19.61 -24.24
N ALA A 132 -12.97 18.60 -23.47
CA ALA A 132 -13.08 18.67 -22.01
C ALA A 132 -11.73 18.49 -21.31
N MET A 133 -10.80 17.73 -21.89
CA MET A 133 -9.45 17.49 -21.31
C MET A 133 -8.63 18.77 -21.09
N ARG A 134 -8.96 19.86 -21.77
CA ARG A 134 -8.33 21.17 -21.57
C ARG A 134 -8.77 21.88 -20.30
N MET A 135 -9.95 21.52 -19.78
CA MET A 135 -10.60 22.19 -18.65
C MET A 135 -10.70 21.29 -17.41
N ILE A 136 -10.54 19.98 -17.58
CA ILE A 136 -10.66 18.98 -16.52
C ILE A 136 -9.40 18.13 -16.49
N ASP A 137 -8.89 17.85 -15.29
CA ASP A 137 -7.94 16.77 -15.03
C ASP A 137 -8.68 15.51 -14.57
N LEU A 138 -8.39 14.40 -15.24
CA LEU A 138 -8.88 13.08 -14.88
C LEU A 138 -7.85 12.40 -13.97
N CYS A 139 -8.31 11.92 -12.83
CA CYS A 139 -7.53 11.09 -11.93
C CYS A 139 -8.24 9.75 -11.75
N THR A 140 -7.49 8.66 -11.84
CA THR A 140 -7.99 7.32 -11.57
C THR A 140 -7.25 6.80 -10.34
N VAL A 141 -8.00 6.25 -9.39
CA VAL A 141 -7.49 5.53 -8.23
C VAL A 141 -7.80 4.05 -8.44
N ASP A 142 -6.77 3.22 -8.44
CA ASP A 142 -6.90 1.78 -8.68
C ASP A 142 -7.62 1.05 -7.52
N ARG A 143 -8.11 -0.16 -7.80
CA ARG A 143 -8.96 -0.96 -6.87
C ARG A 143 -8.36 -1.22 -5.50
N GLU A 144 -7.05 -1.39 -5.43
CA GLU A 144 -6.33 -1.69 -4.20
C GLU A 144 -5.53 -0.48 -3.69
N HIS A 145 -5.85 0.71 -4.20
CA HIS A 145 -5.20 1.96 -3.85
C HIS A 145 -6.20 2.93 -3.21
N ALA A 146 -5.66 3.88 -2.45
CA ALA A 146 -6.38 5.04 -1.97
C ALA A 146 -5.74 6.32 -2.53
N GLY A 147 -6.55 7.29 -2.92
CA GLY A 147 -6.08 8.59 -3.38
C GLY A 147 -6.16 9.61 -2.26
N VAL A 148 -5.04 10.15 -1.79
CA VAL A 148 -5.04 11.25 -0.82
C VAL A 148 -5.19 12.57 -1.59
N LEU A 149 -6.34 13.23 -1.46
CA LEU A 149 -6.64 14.46 -2.17
C LEU A 149 -6.17 15.68 -1.38
N PHE A 150 -5.33 16.47 -2.03
CA PHE A 150 -4.94 17.81 -1.60
C PHE A 150 -5.51 18.85 -2.57
N ILE A 151 -6.05 19.94 -2.05
CA ILE A 151 -6.47 21.10 -2.83
C ILE A 151 -5.74 22.31 -2.27
N ASP A 152 -4.97 23.01 -3.11
CA ASP A 152 -4.14 24.16 -2.73
C ASP A 152 -3.22 23.84 -1.53
N GLY A 153 -2.70 22.61 -1.51
CA GLY A 153 -1.82 22.08 -0.45
C GLY A 153 -2.53 21.65 0.83
N GLN A 154 -3.84 21.82 0.96
CA GLN A 154 -4.62 21.37 2.12
C GLN A 154 -5.21 19.99 1.89
N PHE A 155 -5.12 19.10 2.88
CA PHE A 155 -5.81 17.82 2.84
C PHE A 155 -7.32 18.02 2.87
N VAL A 156 -8.02 17.37 1.94
CA VAL A 156 -9.49 17.44 1.84
C VAL A 156 -10.11 16.12 2.24
N GLU A 157 -9.73 15.03 1.56
CA GLU A 157 -10.28 13.70 1.85
C GLU A 157 -9.41 12.56 1.28
N THR A 158 -9.72 11.33 1.69
CA THR A 158 -9.17 10.11 1.12
C THR A 158 -10.18 9.48 0.17
N LEU A 159 -9.82 9.46 -1.12
CA LEU A 159 -10.60 8.90 -2.21
C LEU A 159 -10.47 7.38 -2.23
N GLY A 160 -11.60 6.70 -2.33
CA GLY A 160 -11.63 5.28 -2.64
C GLY A 160 -11.35 5.01 -4.13
N PRO A 161 -11.30 3.74 -4.54
CA PRO A 161 -11.10 3.37 -5.94
C PRO A 161 -12.17 3.95 -6.87
N GLY A 162 -11.75 4.52 -7.99
CA GLY A 162 -12.67 5.17 -8.92
C GLY A 162 -12.00 6.15 -9.89
N GLU A 163 -12.83 6.74 -10.75
CA GLU A 163 -12.43 7.83 -11.63
C GLU A 163 -12.99 9.13 -11.07
N TYR A 164 -12.12 10.11 -10.87
CA TYR A 164 -12.43 11.44 -10.35
C TYR A 164 -12.00 12.50 -11.36
N ALA A 165 -12.66 13.66 -11.31
CA ALA A 165 -12.25 14.80 -12.10
C ALA A 165 -12.20 16.08 -11.31
N PHE A 166 -11.28 16.94 -11.73
CA PHE A 166 -11.05 18.23 -11.11
C PHE A 166 -10.95 19.33 -12.16
N TRP A 167 -11.49 20.51 -11.85
CA TRP A 167 -11.39 21.65 -12.74
C TRP A 167 -9.96 22.21 -12.78
N LYS A 168 -9.48 22.49 -14.00
CA LYS A 168 -8.19 23.15 -14.22
C LYS A 168 -8.28 24.63 -13.95
N GLY A 169 -7.28 25.15 -13.24
CA GLY A 169 -7.03 26.59 -13.08
C GLY A 169 -7.87 27.30 -12.01
N GLU A 170 -8.82 26.62 -11.37
CA GLU A 170 -9.54 27.17 -10.21
C GLU A 170 -8.82 26.89 -8.89
N ALA A 171 -8.25 25.70 -8.75
CA ALA A 171 -7.42 25.29 -7.61
C ALA A 171 -6.41 24.22 -8.04
N GLU A 172 -5.32 24.06 -7.29
CA GLU A 172 -4.35 22.99 -7.52
C GLU A 172 -4.81 21.71 -6.82
N ALA A 173 -5.57 20.89 -7.56
CA ALA A 173 -5.97 19.56 -7.10
C ALA A 173 -4.85 18.55 -7.35
N ARG A 174 -4.30 17.98 -6.28
CA ARG A 174 -3.27 16.94 -6.31
C ARG A 174 -3.77 15.69 -5.60
N VAL A 175 -3.83 14.58 -6.32
CA VAL A 175 -4.13 13.27 -5.74
C VAL A 175 -2.83 12.46 -5.66
N VAL A 176 -2.49 12.00 -4.46
CA VAL A 176 -1.37 11.09 -4.23
C VAL A 176 -1.93 9.69 -4.03
N GLU A 177 -1.63 8.80 -4.97
CA GLU A 177 -2.08 7.41 -4.91
C GLU A 177 -1.17 6.58 -4.00
N VAL A 178 -1.79 5.80 -3.12
CA VAL A 178 -1.11 4.95 -2.12
C VAL A 178 -1.63 3.53 -2.21
N ASP A 179 -0.73 2.57 -2.36
CA ASP A 179 -1.06 1.14 -2.39
C ASP A 179 -1.43 0.66 -0.97
N LEU A 180 -2.60 0.04 -0.83
CA LEU A 180 -3.09 -0.50 0.44
C LEU A 180 -2.69 -1.96 0.65
N ARG A 181 -2.11 -2.61 -0.38
CA ARG A 181 -1.74 -4.01 -0.31
C ARG A 181 -0.56 -4.23 0.62
N GLN A 182 -0.52 -5.44 1.15
CA GLN A 182 0.58 -5.92 1.96
C GLN A 182 1.89 -5.87 1.16
N THR A 183 2.88 -5.21 1.73
CA THR A 183 4.20 -5.02 1.17
C THR A 183 5.26 -5.37 2.21
N MET A 184 6.46 -5.70 1.75
CA MET A 184 7.59 -6.03 2.61
C MET A 184 8.73 -5.01 2.45
N VAL A 185 9.40 -4.71 3.56
CA VAL A 185 10.66 -3.97 3.61
C VAL A 185 11.75 -4.91 4.12
N ASP A 186 12.78 -5.08 3.30
CA ASP A 186 13.99 -5.80 3.66
C ASP A 186 14.99 -4.85 4.31
N ILE A 187 15.29 -5.09 5.59
CA ILE A 187 16.36 -4.41 6.32
C ILE A 187 17.62 -5.26 6.20
N SER A 188 18.54 -4.87 5.32
CA SER A 188 19.76 -5.65 5.06
C SER A 188 21.03 -4.99 5.61
N GLY A 189 22.03 -5.82 5.89
CA GLY A 189 23.38 -5.41 6.23
C GLY A 189 23.51 -4.63 7.54
N GLN A 190 22.70 -4.93 8.55
CA GLN A 190 22.80 -4.24 9.83
C GLN A 190 23.93 -4.83 10.66
N GLU A 191 25.00 -4.06 10.83
CA GLU A 191 26.07 -4.37 11.77
C GLU A 191 25.70 -3.80 13.14
N ILE A 192 25.55 -4.69 14.12
CA ILE A 192 25.10 -4.36 15.47
C ILE A 192 26.02 -5.06 16.48
N MET A 193 26.35 -4.35 17.54
CA MET A 193 27.12 -4.88 18.66
C MET A 193 26.18 -5.23 19.81
N THR A 194 26.32 -6.45 20.34
CA THR A 194 25.58 -6.94 21.51
C THR A 194 26.14 -6.37 22.82
N ALA A 195 25.45 -6.61 23.94
CA ALA A 195 25.86 -6.15 25.27
C ALA A 195 27.23 -6.69 25.72
N ASP A 196 27.59 -7.89 25.26
CA ASP A 196 28.89 -8.56 25.49
C ASP A 196 29.97 -8.16 24.48
N LYS A 197 29.77 -7.07 23.72
CA LYS A 197 30.71 -6.49 22.75
C LYS A 197 31.03 -7.39 21.56
N VAL A 198 30.08 -8.24 21.16
CA VAL A 198 30.20 -9.05 19.96
C VAL A 198 29.54 -8.31 18.80
N THR A 199 30.29 -8.02 17.75
CA THR A 199 29.74 -7.48 16.52
C THR A 199 29.15 -8.60 15.68
N LEU A 200 27.90 -8.45 15.25
CA LEU A 200 27.23 -9.37 14.34
C LEU A 200 26.55 -8.58 13.21
N ARG A 201 26.36 -9.24 12.07
CA ARG A 201 25.65 -8.68 10.92
C ARG A 201 24.32 -9.39 10.77
N MET A 202 23.23 -8.66 10.61
CA MET A 202 21.90 -9.25 10.48
C MET A 202 21.07 -8.62 9.37
N ASN A 203 20.13 -9.41 8.87
CA ASN A 203 19.04 -8.92 8.05
C ASN A 203 17.71 -9.25 8.70
N ALA A 204 16.75 -8.35 8.53
CA ALA A 204 15.38 -8.50 8.99
C ALA A 204 14.41 -8.17 7.87
N VAL A 205 13.17 -8.62 8.02
CA VAL A 205 12.07 -8.32 7.13
C VAL A 205 10.90 -7.81 7.96
N VAL A 206 10.25 -6.76 7.46
CA VAL A 206 9.02 -6.23 8.05
C VAL A 206 7.95 -6.25 6.99
N THR A 207 6.84 -6.90 7.28
CA THR A 207 5.66 -6.96 6.44
C THR A 207 4.63 -5.99 6.99
N TYR A 208 4.12 -5.11 6.15
CA TYR A 208 3.19 -4.06 6.56
C TYR A 208 2.20 -3.75 5.45
N ARG A 209 1.13 -3.07 5.82
CA ARG A 209 0.16 -2.46 4.90
C ARG A 209 -0.14 -1.04 5.36
N VAL A 210 -0.57 -0.19 4.43
CA VAL A 210 -1.00 1.17 4.79
C VAL A 210 -2.41 1.10 5.37
N ALA A 211 -2.57 1.55 6.62
CA ALA A 211 -3.88 1.61 7.27
C ALA A 211 -4.49 3.02 7.20
N ASP A 212 -3.67 4.06 7.28
CA ASP A 212 -4.07 5.46 7.14
C ASP A 212 -3.24 6.13 6.02
N PRO A 213 -3.78 6.21 4.80
CA PRO A 213 -3.10 6.82 3.64
C PRO A 213 -2.76 8.29 3.85
N HIS A 214 -3.64 9.04 4.52
CA HIS A 214 -3.41 10.46 4.78
C HIS A 214 -2.19 10.64 5.70
N ARG A 215 -2.12 9.90 6.80
CA ARG A 215 -0.94 9.95 7.69
C ARG A 215 0.33 9.49 6.99
N ALA A 216 0.26 8.43 6.19
CA ALA A 216 1.41 7.91 5.46
C ALA A 216 2.03 8.94 4.50
N VAL A 217 1.20 9.77 3.84
CA VAL A 217 1.67 10.81 2.90
C VAL A 217 2.11 12.09 3.60
N THR A 218 1.46 12.47 4.70
CA THR A 218 1.70 13.75 5.39
C THR A 218 2.82 13.72 6.43
N GLN A 219 3.03 12.58 7.11
CA GLN A 219 4.02 12.48 8.18
C GLN A 219 5.46 12.44 7.65
N THR A 220 5.66 11.84 6.47
CA THR A 220 7.00 11.58 5.91
C THR A 220 6.96 11.61 4.39
N ASP A 221 8.03 12.11 3.77
CA ASP A 221 8.16 12.13 2.31
C ASP A 221 8.14 10.72 1.68
N ASP A 222 8.80 9.77 2.35
CA ASP A 222 8.84 8.36 1.95
C ASP A 222 8.63 7.47 3.19
N VAL A 223 7.41 6.96 3.31
CA VAL A 223 6.98 6.12 4.43
C VAL A 223 7.76 4.81 4.51
N ARG A 224 8.20 4.27 3.36
CA ARG A 224 8.98 3.03 3.28
C ARG A 224 10.39 3.25 3.82
N GLN A 225 11.02 4.36 3.46
CA GLN A 225 12.33 4.75 3.99
C GLN A 225 12.27 5.11 5.49
N ALA A 226 11.20 5.78 5.92
CA ALA A 226 10.97 6.05 7.33
C ALA A 226 10.85 4.75 8.14
N LEU A 227 10.01 3.81 7.69
CA LEU A 227 9.87 2.49 8.33
C LEU A 227 11.21 1.74 8.36
N TYR A 228 11.99 1.77 7.27
CA TYR A 228 13.31 1.15 7.22
C TYR A 228 14.23 1.70 8.32
N ARG A 229 14.32 3.03 8.48
CA ARG A 229 15.15 3.68 9.51
C ARG A 229 14.66 3.39 10.92
N GLU A 230 13.36 3.48 11.17
CA GLU A 230 12.78 3.15 12.47
C GLU A 230 13.04 1.69 12.85
N SER A 231 12.88 0.76 11.90
CA SER A 231 13.17 -0.65 12.10
C SER A 231 14.65 -0.88 12.46
N GLN A 232 15.58 -0.16 11.84
CA GLN A 232 17.00 -0.21 12.22
C GLN A 232 17.26 0.25 13.65
N LEU A 233 16.59 1.31 14.10
CA LEU A 233 16.73 1.81 15.46
C LEU A 233 16.20 0.80 16.49
N VAL A 234 15.04 0.19 16.22
CA VAL A 234 14.47 -0.85 17.09
C VAL A 234 15.39 -2.08 17.12
N LEU A 235 15.87 -2.56 15.96
CA LEU A 235 16.83 -3.67 15.89
C LEU A 235 18.07 -3.40 16.74
N ARG A 236 18.67 -2.21 16.63
CA ARG A 236 19.84 -1.83 17.43
C ARG A 236 19.54 -1.80 18.92
N SER A 237 18.36 -1.30 19.31
CA SER A 237 17.95 -1.22 20.71
C SER A 237 17.78 -2.62 21.32
N VAL A 238 17.04 -3.51 20.64
CA VAL A 238 16.74 -4.86 21.16
C VAL A 238 18.00 -5.72 21.24
N VAL A 239 18.85 -5.67 20.20
CA VAL A 239 20.06 -6.51 20.12
C VAL A 239 21.17 -5.94 21.00
N GLY A 240 21.32 -4.61 21.08
CA GLY A 240 22.33 -3.97 21.91
C GLY A 240 22.09 -4.13 23.41
N ALA A 241 20.85 -4.40 23.83
CA ALA A 241 20.50 -4.63 25.23
C ALA A 241 20.71 -6.08 25.69
N ARG A 242 21.02 -7.02 24.78
CA ARG A 242 21.10 -8.46 25.07
C ARG A 242 22.50 -9.00 24.81
N GLU A 243 22.87 -10.02 25.58
CA GLU A 243 24.07 -10.82 25.32
C GLU A 243 23.84 -11.78 24.14
N LEU A 244 24.89 -12.14 23.42
CA LEU A 244 24.80 -13.00 22.24
C LEU A 244 24.12 -14.34 22.53
N ASP A 245 24.49 -15.01 23.64
CA ASP A 245 23.96 -16.34 23.99
C ASP A 245 22.45 -16.30 24.27
N SER A 246 21.99 -15.26 24.98
CA SER A 246 20.56 -15.03 25.22
C SER A 246 19.80 -14.75 23.93
N PHE A 247 20.35 -13.93 23.04
CA PHE A 247 19.76 -13.63 21.74
C PHE A 247 19.61 -14.88 20.85
N LEU A 248 20.61 -15.78 20.88
CA LEU A 248 20.58 -17.02 20.09
C LEU A 248 19.67 -18.10 20.69
N THR A 249 19.54 -18.13 22.02
CA THR A 249 18.74 -19.14 22.73
C THR A 249 17.25 -18.79 22.74
N ASP A 250 16.91 -17.50 22.94
CA ASP A 250 15.53 -17.03 23.11
C ASP A 250 15.07 -16.16 21.94
N ARG A 251 15.12 -16.74 20.73
CA ARG A 251 14.82 -16.02 19.49
C ARG A 251 13.36 -15.57 19.40
N GLU A 252 12.43 -16.33 19.96
CA GLU A 252 11.01 -16.00 19.95
C GLU A 252 10.73 -14.72 20.74
N ALA A 253 11.22 -14.62 21.98
CA ALA A 253 11.03 -13.41 22.79
C ALA A 253 11.67 -12.16 22.15
N VAL A 254 12.80 -12.34 21.46
CA VAL A 254 13.45 -11.25 20.72
C VAL A 254 12.59 -10.76 19.54
N VAL A 255 11.97 -11.69 18.81
CA VAL A 255 11.08 -11.36 17.68
C VAL A 255 9.83 -10.64 18.17
N ASP A 256 9.23 -11.09 19.28
CA ASP A 256 8.04 -10.45 19.86
C ASP A 256 8.32 -9.01 20.33
N GLU A 257 9.47 -8.79 20.98
CA GLU A 257 9.91 -7.46 21.42
C GLU A 257 10.19 -6.54 20.21
N LEU A 258 10.85 -7.09 19.18
CA LEU A 258 11.12 -6.39 17.92
C LEU A 258 9.81 -5.98 17.24
N GLU A 259 8.86 -6.90 17.10
CA GLU A 259 7.58 -6.64 16.47
C GLU A 259 6.79 -5.57 17.24
N THR A 260 6.76 -5.67 18.58
CA THR A 260 6.10 -4.67 19.43
C THR A 260 6.70 -3.28 19.25
N GLY A 261 8.03 -3.19 19.22
CA GLY A 261 8.75 -1.92 19.01
C GLY A 261 8.49 -1.33 17.63
N ILE A 262 8.55 -2.15 16.57
CA ILE A 262 8.30 -1.71 15.19
C ILE A 262 6.84 -1.34 14.98
N ARG A 263 5.89 -2.09 15.54
CA ARG A 263 4.45 -1.81 15.49
C ARG A 263 4.13 -0.45 16.11
N ALA A 264 4.72 -0.12 17.25
CA ALA A 264 4.55 1.19 17.88
C ALA A 264 5.04 2.35 16.99
N ARG A 265 6.19 2.18 16.32
CA ARG A 265 6.74 3.19 15.39
C ARG A 265 5.93 3.26 14.09
N GLY A 266 5.55 2.13 13.52
CA GLY A 266 4.75 2.02 12.30
C GLY A 266 3.37 2.67 12.43
N ALA A 267 2.72 2.52 13.60
CA ALA A 267 1.44 3.15 13.88
C ALA A 267 1.51 4.70 13.86
N VAL A 268 2.66 5.29 14.19
CA VAL A 268 2.87 6.76 14.08
C VAL A 268 2.87 7.19 12.61
N LEU A 269 3.43 6.35 11.73
CA LEU A 269 3.51 6.56 10.28
C LEU A 269 2.21 6.22 9.52
N GLY A 270 1.16 5.75 10.19
CA GLY A 270 -0.08 5.31 9.53
C GLY A 270 -0.01 3.91 8.92
N LEU A 271 0.98 3.12 9.32
CA LEU A 271 1.18 1.75 8.86
C LEU A 271 0.61 0.75 9.89
N ASP A 272 0.05 -0.34 9.39
CA ASP A 272 -0.25 -1.53 10.16
C ASP A 272 0.82 -2.59 9.87
N ILE A 273 1.51 -3.04 10.93
CA ILE A 273 2.59 -4.02 10.83
C ILE A 273 1.96 -5.40 10.98
N ASP A 274 2.03 -6.23 9.94
CA ASP A 274 1.48 -7.58 9.99
C ASP A 274 2.45 -8.54 10.68
N SER A 275 3.75 -8.42 10.38
CA SER A 275 4.80 -9.23 11.01
C SER A 275 6.17 -8.57 10.88
N ALA A 276 7.04 -8.82 11.85
CA ALA A 276 8.46 -8.49 11.78
C ALA A 276 9.29 -9.73 12.14
N GLY A 277 10.39 -9.96 11.41
CA GLY A 277 11.21 -11.15 11.66
C GLY A 277 12.67 -10.96 11.26
N ILE A 278 13.54 -11.69 11.95
CA ILE A 278 14.97 -11.76 11.64
C ILE A 278 15.17 -12.85 10.58
N ARG A 279 15.68 -12.48 9.40
CA ARG A 279 15.92 -13.42 8.29
C ARG A 279 17.20 -14.22 8.54
N ASP A 280 18.31 -13.53 8.76
CA ASP A 280 19.62 -14.16 8.93
C ASP A 280 20.53 -13.35 9.86
N VAL A 281 21.39 -14.08 10.57
CA VAL A 281 22.39 -13.56 11.50
C VAL A 281 23.73 -14.16 11.12
N ILE A 282 24.70 -13.30 10.86
CA ILE A 282 26.05 -13.62 10.42
C ILE A 282 27.00 -13.19 11.55
N LEU A 283 27.66 -14.18 12.15
CA LEU A 283 28.67 -13.98 13.17
C LEU A 283 30.07 -13.89 12.51
N PRO A 284 31.00 -13.12 13.10
CA PRO A 284 32.40 -13.17 12.71
C PRO A 284 32.97 -14.59 12.84
N GLY A 285 33.90 -14.95 11.95
CA GLY A 285 34.48 -16.31 11.91
C GLY A 285 35.10 -16.74 13.24
N ASP A 286 35.89 -15.85 13.85
CA ASP A 286 36.59 -16.10 15.11
C ASP A 286 35.62 -16.41 16.27
N MET A 287 34.48 -15.70 16.33
CA MET A 287 33.48 -15.92 17.38
C MET A 287 32.74 -17.24 17.22
N LYS A 288 32.39 -17.61 15.98
CA LYS A 288 31.75 -18.89 15.69
C LYS A 288 32.64 -20.06 16.13
N GLU A 289 33.94 -19.96 15.90
CA GLU A 289 34.90 -20.99 16.32
C GLU A 289 35.03 -21.07 17.85
N LEU A 290 35.13 -19.92 18.53
CA LEU A 290 35.18 -19.85 19.99
C LEU A 290 33.92 -20.44 20.64
N MET A 291 32.73 -20.08 20.15
CA MET A 291 31.47 -20.63 20.63
C MET A 291 31.39 -22.15 20.47
N ASN A 292 31.81 -22.68 19.31
CA ASN A 292 31.83 -24.12 19.09
C ASN A 292 32.73 -24.82 20.11
N ARG A 293 33.93 -24.29 20.37
CA ARG A 293 34.85 -24.83 21.39
C ARG A 293 34.28 -24.76 22.80
N VAL A 294 33.65 -23.64 23.18
CA VAL A 294 33.01 -23.46 24.49
C VAL A 294 31.84 -24.42 24.66
N MET A 295 31.02 -24.60 23.61
CA MET A 295 29.89 -25.52 23.62
C MET A 295 30.33 -26.99 23.71
N GLU A 296 31.37 -27.37 22.97
CA GLU A 296 31.98 -28.70 23.08
C GLU A 296 32.51 -28.96 24.49
N ALA A 297 33.24 -28.01 25.08
CA ALA A 297 33.74 -28.11 26.44
C ALA A 297 32.61 -28.22 27.47
N ARG A 298 31.54 -27.43 27.32
CA ARG A 298 30.37 -27.46 28.22
C ARG A 298 29.63 -28.80 28.13
N LYS A 299 29.39 -29.31 26.92
CA LYS A 299 28.79 -30.63 26.70
C LYS A 299 29.67 -31.75 27.25
N ALA A 300 30.99 -31.67 27.07
CA ALA A 300 31.93 -32.66 27.61
C ALA A 300 31.95 -32.64 29.14
N ALA A 301 31.89 -31.47 29.76
CA ALA A 301 31.80 -31.33 31.22
C ALA A 301 30.48 -31.87 31.76
N GLU A 302 29.36 -31.58 31.09
CA GLU A 302 28.03 -32.07 31.46
C GLU A 302 27.95 -33.61 31.32
N ALA A 303 28.44 -34.17 30.22
CA ALA A 303 28.52 -35.62 30.02
C ALA A 303 29.35 -36.30 31.11
N ASN A 304 30.50 -35.73 31.46
CA ASN A 304 31.33 -36.24 32.57
C ASN A 304 30.62 -36.16 33.92
N LEU A 305 29.89 -35.08 34.20
CA LEU A 305 29.12 -34.93 35.44
C LEU A 305 28.02 -36.00 35.54
N ILE A 306 27.29 -36.23 34.44
CA ILE A 306 26.26 -37.27 34.36
C ILE A 306 26.89 -38.65 34.59
N ALA A 307 27.96 -38.97 33.85
CA ALA A 307 28.68 -40.25 34.00
C ALA A 307 29.18 -40.48 35.44
N ARG A 308 29.75 -39.46 36.09
CA ARG A 308 30.20 -39.55 37.49
C ARG A 308 29.04 -39.72 38.48
N ARG A 309 27.92 -39.05 38.24
CA ARG A 309 26.70 -39.20 39.06
C ARG A 309 26.12 -40.60 38.90
N GLU A 310 26.05 -41.12 37.69
CA GLU A 310 25.61 -42.48 37.39
C GLU A 310 26.54 -43.54 38.00
N GLU A 311 27.86 -43.38 37.86
CA GLU A 311 28.87 -44.26 38.46
C GLU A 311 28.73 -44.27 40.00
N THR A 312 28.59 -43.11 40.62
CA THR A 312 28.39 -43.00 42.07
C THR A 312 27.08 -43.64 42.52
N ALA A 313 25.99 -43.43 41.77
CA ALA A 313 24.70 -44.05 42.05
C ALA A 313 24.76 -45.58 41.91
N ALA A 314 25.42 -46.08 40.87
CA ALA A 314 25.65 -47.51 40.65
C ALA A 314 26.48 -48.13 41.79
N ILE A 315 27.59 -47.49 42.19
CA ILE A 315 28.44 -47.96 43.30
C ILE A 315 27.65 -47.96 44.62
N ARG A 316 26.90 -46.91 44.92
CA ARG A 316 26.05 -46.86 46.13
C ARG A 316 24.98 -47.95 46.11
N SER A 317 24.33 -48.16 44.97
CA SER A 317 23.35 -49.23 44.81
C SER A 317 23.99 -50.60 45.01
N GLN A 318 25.16 -50.86 44.42
CA GLN A 318 25.90 -52.11 44.58
C GLN A 318 26.35 -52.33 46.02
N ALA A 319 26.87 -51.30 46.69
CA ALA A 319 27.27 -51.39 48.09
C ALA A 319 26.08 -51.69 49.02
N ASN A 320 24.92 -51.07 48.77
CA ASN A 320 23.70 -51.37 49.50
C ASN A 320 23.22 -52.80 49.25
N SER A 321 23.23 -53.25 47.99
CA SER A 321 22.92 -54.65 47.65
C SER A 321 23.88 -55.64 48.33
N ALA A 322 25.19 -55.35 48.33
CA ALA A 322 26.19 -56.20 48.99
C ALA A 322 25.95 -56.27 50.51
N LYS A 323 25.59 -55.15 51.15
CA LYS A 323 25.22 -55.13 52.57
C LYS A 323 23.98 -55.98 52.86
N LEU A 324 22.92 -55.84 52.05
CA LEU A 324 21.69 -56.64 52.18
C LEU A 324 21.92 -58.14 51.97
N LEU A 325 22.78 -58.52 51.02
CA LEU A 325 23.16 -59.92 50.80
C LEU A 325 24.00 -60.47 51.96
N GLY A 326 24.88 -59.66 52.55
CA GLY A 326 25.70 -60.05 53.70
C GLY A 326 24.90 -60.22 55.00
N GLU A 327 23.85 -59.40 55.19
CA GLU A 327 22.97 -59.49 56.37
C GLU A 327 21.96 -60.66 56.28
N ASN A 328 21.64 -61.15 55.08
CA ASN A 328 20.64 -62.20 54.88
C ASN A 328 21.16 -63.38 54.02
N PRO A 329 21.52 -64.51 54.66
CA PRO A 329 22.03 -65.70 53.97
C PRO A 329 21.06 -66.29 52.93
N VAL A 330 19.75 -66.13 53.10
CA VAL A 330 18.74 -66.64 52.16
C VAL A 330 18.73 -65.82 50.87
N LEU A 331 18.85 -64.49 50.97
CA LEU A 331 18.97 -63.59 49.81
C LEU A 331 20.26 -63.86 49.02
N MET A 332 21.37 -64.13 49.71
CA MET A 332 22.63 -64.52 49.05
C MET A 332 22.48 -65.81 48.26
N ARG A 333 21.84 -66.83 48.84
CA ARG A 333 21.59 -68.10 48.15
C ARG A 333 20.67 -67.94 46.94
N MET A 334 19.61 -67.14 47.04
CA MET A 334 18.75 -66.81 45.89
C MET A 334 19.53 -66.12 44.78
N ARG A 335 20.41 -65.16 45.12
CA ARG A 335 21.24 -64.47 44.14
C ARG A 335 22.25 -65.39 43.45
N GLU A 336 22.85 -66.34 44.19
CA GLU A 336 23.71 -67.37 43.61
C GLU A 336 22.95 -68.21 42.56
N LEU A 337 21.72 -68.63 42.88
CA LEU A 337 20.88 -69.41 41.98
C LEU A 337 20.47 -68.60 40.74
N GLU A 338 20.11 -67.31 40.87
CA GLU A 338 19.82 -66.42 39.73
C GLU A 338 21.03 -66.26 38.79
N VAL A 339 22.24 -66.16 39.34
CA VAL A 339 23.48 -66.07 38.55
C VAL A 339 23.73 -67.39 37.83
N LEU A 340 23.54 -68.52 38.52
CA LEU A 340 23.66 -69.85 37.91
C LEU A 340 22.64 -70.06 36.79
N GLU A 341 21.40 -69.61 36.95
CA GLU A 341 20.35 -69.64 35.91
C GLU A 341 20.77 -68.83 34.68
N LYS A 342 21.27 -67.59 34.87
CA LYS A 342 21.75 -66.76 33.76
C LYS A 342 22.92 -67.40 32.99
N ILE A 343 23.86 -68.02 33.71
CA ILE A 343 25.00 -68.67 33.07
C ILE A 343 24.53 -69.93 32.33
N ALA A 344 23.64 -70.72 32.91
CA ALA A 344 23.05 -71.90 32.26
C ALA A 344 22.24 -71.55 30.99
N THR A 345 21.70 -70.33 30.92
CA THR A 345 20.97 -69.84 29.74
C THR A 345 21.91 -69.36 28.62
N THR A 346 23.14 -68.96 28.95
CA THR A 346 24.09 -68.34 27.99
C THR A 346 25.13 -69.35 27.43
N GLY A 347 25.23 -70.56 27.98
CA GLY A 347 26.09 -71.63 27.45
C GLY A 347 26.01 -72.96 28.21
N GLU A 348 26.62 -74.02 27.64
CA GLU A 348 26.73 -75.34 28.29
C GLU A 348 27.66 -75.28 29.52
N LEU A 349 27.07 -75.36 30.72
CA LEU A 349 27.81 -75.39 31.97
C LEU A 349 28.34 -76.82 32.26
N LYS A 350 29.62 -77.10 31.94
CA LYS A 350 30.28 -78.34 32.38
C LYS A 350 30.75 -78.24 33.82
N ILE A 351 29.92 -78.69 34.77
CA ILE A 351 30.30 -78.82 36.18
C ILE A 351 31.14 -80.09 36.33
N VAL A 352 32.44 -79.94 36.61
CA VAL A 352 33.31 -81.07 36.99
C VAL A 352 33.24 -81.25 38.50
N LEU A 353 32.44 -82.23 38.95
CA LEU A 353 32.34 -82.60 40.35
C LEU A 353 33.56 -83.44 40.75
N GLY A 354 34.46 -82.84 41.53
CA GLY A 354 35.53 -83.58 42.22
C GLY A 354 34.95 -84.52 43.27
N GLU A 355 35.47 -85.74 43.33
CA GLU A 355 34.91 -86.93 44.00
C GLU A 355 34.73 -86.84 45.53
N LYS A 356 34.94 -85.69 46.18
CA LYS A 356 34.73 -85.54 47.62
C LYS A 356 34.07 -84.21 47.99
N GLY A 357 32.79 -84.29 48.34
CA GLY A 357 32.10 -83.33 49.21
C GLY A 357 31.07 -82.39 48.57
N LEU A 358 31.08 -82.18 47.26
CA LEU A 358 30.12 -81.26 46.60
C LEU A 358 28.92 -81.96 45.93
N ALA A 359 29.06 -83.22 45.52
CA ALA A 359 27.97 -83.98 44.89
C ALA A 359 26.76 -84.15 45.82
N GLU A 360 27.01 -84.31 47.12
CA GLU A 360 25.97 -84.51 48.14
C GLU A 360 25.16 -83.24 48.43
N LYS A 361 25.79 -82.06 48.30
CA LYS A 361 25.16 -80.74 48.50
C LYS A 361 24.36 -80.24 47.29
N VAL A 362 24.69 -80.69 46.07
CA VAL A 362 23.93 -80.31 44.86
C VAL A 362 22.66 -81.15 44.72
N MET A 363 22.71 -82.44 45.08
CA MET A 363 21.53 -83.31 45.07
C MET A 363 20.49 -82.98 46.15
N THR A 364 20.82 -82.18 47.17
CA THR A 364 19.86 -81.73 48.20
C THR A 364 19.18 -80.40 47.86
N LEU A 365 19.51 -79.78 46.73
CA LEU A 365 19.04 -78.43 46.34
C LEU A 365 18.22 -78.42 45.04
N LEU A 366 18.11 -79.54 44.35
CA LEU A 366 17.03 -79.85 43.41
C LEU A 366 15.94 -80.62 44.17
#